data_AF-A0A7X8M6G7-F1
#
_entry.id   AF-A0A7X8M6G7-F1
#
_cell.length_a   1.000
_cell.length_b   1.000
_cell.length_c   1.000
_cell.angle_alpha   90.00
_cell.angle_beta   90.00
_cell.angle_gamma   90.00
#
_symmetry.space_group_name_H-M   'P 1'
#
loop_
_entity.id
_entity.type
_entity.pdbx_description
1 polymer ?
#
loop_
_entity_poly.entity_id
_entity_poly.type
_entity_poly.pdbx_seq_one_letter_code
_entity_poly.pdbx_strand_id
1 'polypeptide(L)'
;MRRIGILLAVLFLAGGRPMAVAETTRFGKITGQVFDAATREPLIGANIQVVGTTLGAVSRPDGAFVIDRVPEGTWALRVTMVGYKAIIEADLVVNAVKP
;
A
#
# COMPACT_ATOMS: atom_id res chain seq x y z
N MET A 1 2.41 -4.49 -51.78
CA MET A 1 1.52 -5.68 -51.65
C MET A 1 2.35 -6.94 -51.87
N ARG A 2 2.85 -7.58 -50.80
CA ARG A 2 3.38 -8.96 -50.79
C ARG A 2 3.25 -9.50 -49.36
N ARG A 3 2.51 -10.59 -49.20
CA ARG A 3 2.28 -11.29 -47.93
C ARG A 3 3.39 -12.33 -47.74
N ILE A 4 3.89 -12.47 -46.51
CA ILE A 4 4.67 -13.64 -46.07
C ILE A 4 4.08 -14.05 -44.72
N GLY A 5 3.58 -15.28 -44.63
CA GLY A 5 3.08 -15.89 -43.41
C GLY A 5 4.14 -16.84 -42.83
N ILE A 6 4.27 -16.85 -41.52
CA ILE A 6 5.04 -17.86 -40.80
C ILE A 6 4.09 -18.53 -39.81
N LEU A 7 3.87 -19.82 -40.02
CA LEU A 7 3.10 -20.69 -39.14
C LEU A 7 4.12 -21.39 -38.23
N LEU A 8 4.39 -20.81 -37.07
CA LEU A 8 5.17 -21.48 -36.03
C LEU A 8 4.22 -22.33 -35.20
N ALA A 9 4.06 -23.58 -35.60
CA ALA A 9 3.50 -24.61 -34.73
C ALA A 9 4.53 -24.92 -33.63
N VAL A 10 4.43 -24.24 -32.49
CA VAL A 10 5.16 -24.65 -31.29
C VAL A 10 4.27 -25.64 -30.53
N LEU A 11 4.43 -26.93 -30.87
CA LEU A 11 3.89 -28.02 -30.06
C LEU A 11 4.83 -28.22 -28.87
N PHE A 12 4.61 -27.48 -27.78
CA PHE A 12 5.35 -27.66 -26.52
C PHE A 12 4.70 -28.77 -25.69
N LEU A 13 4.96 -30.02 -26.05
CA LEU A 13 4.61 -31.20 -25.24
C LEU A 13 5.78 -31.55 -24.32
N ALA A 14 5.87 -30.85 -23.18
CA ALA A 14 6.56 -31.31 -21.98
C ALA A 14 5.95 -30.60 -20.76
N GLY A 15 5.21 -31.37 -19.96
CA GLY A 15 4.37 -30.93 -18.84
C GLY A 15 5.14 -30.40 -17.63
N GLY A 16 5.78 -29.24 -17.76
CA GLY A 16 6.11 -28.41 -16.61
C GLY A 16 4.85 -27.65 -16.18
N ARG A 17 4.11 -28.17 -15.20
CA ARG A 17 3.14 -27.33 -14.49
C ARG A 17 3.94 -26.15 -13.93
N PRO A 18 3.66 -24.89 -14.29
CA PRO A 18 4.26 -23.77 -13.56
C PRO A 18 3.88 -23.98 -12.11
N MET A 19 4.87 -24.34 -11.28
CA MET A 19 4.73 -24.27 -9.84
C MET A 19 4.44 -22.80 -9.58
N ALA A 20 3.21 -22.51 -9.19
CA ALA A 20 2.84 -21.21 -8.70
C ALA A 20 3.79 -20.92 -7.54
N VAL A 21 4.79 -20.07 -7.78
CA VAL A 21 5.53 -19.43 -6.71
C VAL A 21 4.46 -18.61 -6.00
N ALA A 22 4.02 -19.09 -4.84
CA ALA A 22 3.22 -18.27 -3.96
C ALA A 22 4.10 -17.09 -3.58
N GLU A 23 3.88 -15.94 -4.23
CA GLU A 23 4.40 -14.68 -3.72
C GLU A 23 3.83 -14.55 -2.31
N THR A 24 4.67 -14.84 -1.33
CA THR A 24 4.29 -14.71 0.07
C THR A 24 4.25 -13.21 0.33
N THR A 25 3.09 -12.58 0.12
CA THR A 25 2.90 -11.18 0.48
C THR A 25 3.21 -11.04 1.96
N ARG A 26 4.35 -10.42 2.27
CA ARG A 26 4.68 -10.10 3.65
C ARG A 26 3.94 -8.84 4.03
N PHE A 27 3.55 -8.78 5.29
CA PHE A 27 2.83 -7.64 5.82
C PHE A 27 3.70 -6.91 6.84
N GLY A 28 3.61 -5.58 6.80
CA GLY A 28 4.11 -4.67 7.80
C GLY A 28 3.00 -3.97 8.56
N LYS A 29 3.41 -3.00 9.36
CA LYS A 29 2.53 -2.13 10.14
C LYS A 29 2.99 -0.69 9.98
N ILE A 30 2.05 0.23 9.78
CA ILE A 30 2.31 1.66 9.76
C ILE A 30 1.81 2.23 11.07
N THR A 31 2.67 2.93 11.80
CA THR A 31 2.31 3.65 13.04
C THR A 31 2.80 5.08 12.95
N GLY A 32 2.01 6.01 13.49
CA GLY A 32 2.40 7.41 13.54
C GLY A 32 1.45 8.23 14.39
N GLN A 33 1.62 9.56 14.31
CA GLN A 33 0.80 10.52 15.03
C GLN A 33 0.39 11.65 14.08
N VAL A 34 -0.86 12.08 14.18
CA VAL A 34 -1.41 13.23 13.46
C VAL A 34 -1.56 14.40 14.43
N PHE A 35 -1.03 15.56 14.07
CA PHE A 35 -1.09 16.78 14.87
C PHE A 35 -1.24 18.00 13.95
N ASP A 36 -1.77 19.10 14.51
CA ASP A 36 -1.84 20.39 13.83
C ASP A 36 -0.45 21.01 13.73
N ALA A 37 -0.04 21.45 12.54
CA ALA A 37 1.30 21.97 12.31
C ALA A 37 1.57 23.33 12.98
N ALA A 38 0.53 24.15 13.22
CA ALA A 38 0.63 25.46 13.85
C ALA A 38 0.57 25.37 15.37
N THR A 39 -0.37 24.60 15.94
CA THR A 39 -0.57 24.50 17.40
C THR A 39 0.20 23.35 18.04
N ARG A 40 0.62 22.36 17.24
CA ARG A 40 1.20 21.08 17.68
C ARG A 40 0.23 20.24 18.52
N GLU A 41 -1.06 20.52 18.44
CA GLU A 41 -2.08 19.75 19.14
C GLU A 41 -2.38 18.44 18.40
N PRO A 42 -2.55 17.32 19.12
CA PRO A 42 -2.93 16.06 18.51
C PRO A 42 -4.32 16.15 17.89
N LEU A 43 -4.47 15.58 16.70
CA LEU A 43 -5.73 15.59 15.96
C LEU A 43 -6.44 14.25 16.10
N ILE A 44 -7.57 14.24 16.80
CA ILE A 44 -8.46 13.09 16.96
C ILE A 44 -9.45 12.99 15.80
N GLY A 45 -9.63 11.80 15.22
CA GLY A 45 -10.62 11.59 14.17
C GLY A 45 -10.14 11.93 12.76
N ALA A 46 -8.84 12.12 12.57
CA ALA A 46 -8.26 12.21 11.24
C ALA A 46 -8.32 10.83 10.58
N ASN A 47 -8.74 10.77 9.33
CA ASN A 47 -8.78 9.56 8.53
C ASN A 47 -7.46 9.40 7.79
N ILE A 48 -6.77 8.29 7.99
CA ILE A 48 -5.50 7.93 7.35
C ILE A 48 -5.77 6.74 6.45
N GLN A 49 -5.53 6.90 5.15
CA GLN A 49 -5.75 5.85 4.15
C GLN A 49 -4.45 5.52 3.42
N VAL A 50 -4.17 4.23 3.23
CA VAL A 50 -3.10 3.77 2.34
C VAL A 50 -3.63 3.81 0.90
N VAL A 51 -3.10 4.72 0.09
CA VAL A 51 -3.55 4.98 -1.28
C VAL A 51 -3.43 3.70 -2.12
N GLY A 52 -4.47 3.39 -2.89
CA GLY A 52 -4.53 2.18 -3.71
C GLY A 52 -5.00 0.93 -2.96
N THR A 53 -5.31 1.02 -1.66
CA THR A 53 -5.84 -0.09 -0.87
C THR A 53 -7.11 0.33 -0.11
N THR A 54 -7.78 -0.65 0.50
CA THR A 54 -8.87 -0.41 1.46
C THR A 54 -8.37 -0.27 2.91
N LEU A 55 -7.05 -0.30 3.12
CA LEU A 55 -6.44 -0.19 4.43
C LEU A 55 -6.39 1.26 4.88
N GLY A 56 -6.69 1.47 6.16
CA GLY A 56 -6.66 2.77 6.79
C GLY A 56 -6.88 2.68 8.29
N ALA A 57 -6.76 3.81 8.95
CA ALA A 57 -7.02 3.97 10.37
C ALA A 57 -7.61 5.36 10.64
N VAL A 58 -8.17 5.51 11.84
CA VAL A 58 -8.58 6.79 12.38
C VAL A 58 -7.67 7.13 13.55
N SER A 59 -7.22 8.38 13.64
CA SER A 59 -6.38 8.83 14.74
C SER A 59 -7.16 8.86 16.07
N ARG A 60 -6.48 8.45 17.14
CA ARG A 60 -6.97 8.41 18.52
C ARG A 60 -6.94 9.79 19.19
N PRO A 61 -7.45 9.95 20.43
CA PRO A 61 -7.41 11.23 21.17
C PRO A 61 -6.02 11.85 21.33
N ASP A 62 -4.98 11.02 21.36
CA ASP A 62 -3.57 11.43 21.40
C ASP A 62 -2.97 11.67 20.00
N GLY A 63 -3.79 11.61 18.94
CA GLY A 63 -3.37 11.73 17.54
C GLY A 63 -2.75 10.45 16.98
N ALA A 64 -2.53 9.41 17.79
CA ALA A 64 -1.85 8.21 17.34
C ALA A 64 -2.72 7.35 16.41
N PHE A 65 -2.10 6.74 15.40
CA PHE A 65 -2.78 5.80 14.50
C PHE A 65 -1.91 4.56 14.25
N VAL A 66 -2.59 3.46 13.92
CA VAL A 66 -1.97 2.18 13.58
C VAL A 66 -2.74 1.55 12.43
N ILE A 67 -2.06 1.22 11.35
CA ILE A 67 -2.59 0.47 10.20
C ILE A 67 -1.84 -0.86 10.15
N ASP A 68 -2.53 -1.93 10.49
CA ASP A 68 -2.01 -3.28 10.45
C ASP A 68 -2.20 -3.94 9.09
N ARG A 69 -1.41 -4.98 8.82
CA ARG A 69 -1.49 -5.82 7.62
C ARG A 69 -1.33 -5.04 6.32
N VAL A 70 -0.44 -4.05 6.31
CA VAL A 70 -0.08 -3.32 5.08
C VAL A 70 0.91 -4.18 4.29
N PRO A 71 0.62 -4.55 3.02
CA PRO A 71 1.58 -5.30 2.22
C PRO A 71 2.92 -4.56 2.15
N GLU A 72 4.03 -5.30 2.18
CA GLU A 72 5.34 -4.71 1.99
C GLU A 72 5.43 -4.00 0.63
N GLY A 73 6.13 -2.87 0.58
CA GLY A 73 6.21 -2.04 -0.62
C GLY A 73 6.28 -0.56 -0.31
N THR A 74 6.24 0.25 -1.36
CA THR A 74 6.20 1.72 -1.26
C THR A 74 4.78 2.19 -1.43
N TRP A 75 4.27 2.93 -0.46
CA TRP A 75 2.90 3.41 -0.43
C TRP A 75 2.83 4.91 -0.21
N ALA A 76 1.73 5.51 -0.63
CA ALA A 76 1.36 6.85 -0.21
C ALA A 76 0.29 6.78 0.87
N LEU A 77 0.38 7.65 1.88
CA LEU A 77 -0.64 7.86 2.89
C LEU A 77 -1.41 9.14 2.57
N ARG A 78 -2.73 9.04 2.52
CA ARG A 78 -3.62 10.18 2.45
C ARG A 78 -4.21 10.43 3.84
N VAL A 79 -4.01 11.63 4.38
CA VAL A 79 -4.63 12.05 5.64
C VAL A 79 -5.69 13.11 5.35
N THR A 80 -6.90 12.88 5.84
CA THR A 80 -8.04 13.79 5.67
C THR A 80 -8.78 14.00 6.97
N MET A 81 -9.21 15.24 7.21
CA MET A 81 -10.03 15.60 8.36
C MET A 81 -10.92 16.78 7.98
N VAL A 82 -12.14 16.81 8.50
CA VAL A 82 -13.07 17.92 8.25
C VAL A 82 -12.48 19.21 8.80
N GLY A 83 -12.43 20.26 7.98
CA GLY A 83 -11.84 21.55 8.34
C GLY A 83 -10.33 21.66 8.10
N TYR A 84 -9.66 20.58 7.68
CA TYR A 84 -8.22 20.58 7.38
C TYR A 84 -7.95 20.34 5.90
N LYS A 85 -6.83 20.88 5.42
CA LYS A 85 -6.33 20.56 4.08
C LYS A 85 -5.86 19.11 4.06
N ALA A 86 -6.34 18.35 3.08
CA ALA A 86 -5.87 16.99 2.85
C ALA A 86 -4.37 17.00 2.50
N ILE A 87 -3.62 16.08 3.11
CA ILE A 87 -2.21 15.86 2.81
C ILE A 87 -2.00 14.46 2.24
N ILE A 88 -1.02 14.34 1.34
CA ILE A 88 -0.58 13.07 0.79
C ILE A 88 0.91 12.99 1.04
N GLU A 89 1.30 12.04 1.88
CA GLU A 89 2.69 11.69 2.10
C GLU A 89 3.04 10.50 1.22
N ALA A 90 3.95 10.70 0.27
CA ALA A 90 4.38 9.67 -0.67
C ALA A 90 5.62 8.92 -0.16
N ASP A 91 6.04 7.91 -0.91
CA ASP A 91 7.32 7.21 -0.74
C ASP A 91 7.51 6.55 0.64
N LEU A 92 6.41 6.15 1.29
CA LEU A 92 6.46 5.48 2.57
C LEU A 92 6.80 4.00 2.37
N VAL A 93 8.04 3.64 2.69
CA VAL A 93 8.53 2.26 2.56
C VAL A 93 8.05 1.42 3.75
N VAL A 94 7.16 0.48 3.49
CA VAL A 94 6.68 -0.50 4.45
C VAL A 94 7.52 -1.77 4.29
N ASN A 95 8.33 -2.06 5.31
CA ASN A 95 9.05 -3.31 5.40
C ASN A 95 8.25 -4.31 6.24
N ALA A 96 8.38 -5.60 5.89
CA ALA A 96 7.87 -6.67 6.73
C ALA A 96 8.46 -6.56 8.15
N VAL A 97 7.60 -6.66 9.16
CA VAL A 97 8.07 -6.75 10.55
C VAL A 97 8.72 -8.13 10.70
N LYS A 98 10.04 -8.16 10.91
CA LYS A 98 10.77 -9.40 11.18
C LYS A 98 10.31 -9.95 12.55
N PRO A 99 9.96 -11.24 12.66
CA PRO A 99 9.56 -11.85 13.94
C PRO A 99 10.73 -11.91 14.94
#